data_AF-A0A1G0YLZ5-F1
#
_entry.id   AF-A0A1G0YLZ5-F1
#
_cell.length_a   1.000
_cell.length_b   1.000
_cell.length_c   1.000
_cell.angle_alpha   90.00
_cell.angle_beta   90.00
_cell.angle_gamma   90.00
#
_symmetry.space_group_name_H-M   'P 1'
#
loop_
_entity.id
_entity.type
_entity.pdbx_description
1 polymer ?
#
loop_
_entity_poly.entity_id
_entity_poly.type
_entity_poly.pdbx_seq_one_letter_code
_entity_poly.pdbx_strand_id
1 'polypeptide(L)'
;MIPRKLLEKNLKDVEYAVHSRSSNLYGVVDINDMFQYLGGLSMAVEKVSGKKIELFIAQQKKTGEKQVKGFKMEEITPPKESPSISSSGIRWGAIILVLLLITAFGWGMSKK
;
A
#
# COMPACT_ATOMS: atom_id res chain seq x y z
N MET A 1 -0.86 9.14 -35.34
CA MET A 1 -1.26 9.92 -34.15
C MET A 1 -2.70 9.57 -33.82
N ILE A 2 -3.02 9.16 -32.59
CA ILE A 2 -4.41 8.85 -32.20
C ILE A 2 -5.21 10.16 -32.12
N PRO A 3 -6.37 10.29 -32.80
CA PRO A 3 -7.18 11.50 -32.71
C PRO A 3 -7.75 11.70 -31.30
N ARG A 4 -7.63 12.93 -30.77
CA ARG A 4 -8.12 13.28 -29.42
C ARG A 4 -9.58 12.88 -29.18
N LYS A 5 -10.45 13.17 -30.16
CA LYS A 5 -11.89 12.85 -30.09
C LYS A 5 -12.17 11.35 -29.97
N LEU A 6 -11.32 10.51 -30.59
CA LEU A 6 -11.45 9.06 -30.50
C LEU A 6 -11.07 8.57 -29.10
N LEU A 7 -9.99 9.11 -28.52
CA LEU A 7 -9.60 8.82 -27.16
C LEU A 7 -10.69 9.24 -26.16
N GLU A 8 -11.21 10.46 -26.27
CA GLU A 8 -12.30 10.95 -25.43
C GLU A 8 -13.52 10.01 -25.49
N LYS A 9 -13.90 9.55 -26.69
CA LYS A 9 -15.00 8.59 -26.83
C LYS A 9 -14.73 7.28 -26.08
N ASN A 10 -13.51 6.75 -26.14
CA ASN A 10 -13.15 5.52 -25.43
C ASN A 10 -13.10 5.69 -23.91
N LEU A 11 -12.82 6.89 -23.42
CA LEU A 11 -12.75 7.17 -21.98
C LEU A 11 -14.13 7.38 -21.32
N LYS A 12 -15.19 7.66 -22.10
CA LYS A 12 -16.54 7.92 -21.55
C LYS A 12 -17.12 6.76 -20.75
N ASP A 13 -16.84 5.54 -21.19
CA ASP A 13 -17.44 4.31 -20.65
C ASP A 13 -16.47 3.53 -19.74
N VAL A 14 -15.33 4.13 -19.37
CA VAL A 14 -14.35 3.48 -18.48
C VAL A 14 -14.84 3.60 -17.04
N GLU A 15 -14.94 2.45 -16.35
CA GLU A 15 -15.34 2.36 -14.94
C GLU A 15 -14.18 1.94 -14.01
N TYR A 16 -13.21 1.22 -14.58
CA TYR A 16 -12.13 0.58 -13.84
C TYR A 16 -10.81 0.77 -14.59
N ALA A 17 -9.73 1.04 -13.86
CA ALA A 17 -8.38 0.99 -14.40
C ALA A 17 -7.50 0.07 -13.56
N VAL A 18 -6.71 -0.78 -14.23
CA VAL A 18 -5.85 -1.77 -13.59
C VAL A 18 -4.41 -1.57 -14.04
N HIS A 19 -3.47 -1.52 -13.10
CA HIS A 19 -2.04 -1.60 -13.40
C HIS A 19 -1.44 -2.89 -12.85
N SER A 20 -0.73 -3.64 -13.69
CA SER A 20 -0.05 -4.86 -13.23
C SER A 20 1.32 -4.55 -12.63
N ARG A 21 1.72 -5.33 -11.63
CA ARG A 21 3.08 -5.31 -11.07
C ARG A 21 3.61 -6.71 -10.86
N SER A 22 4.74 -7.01 -11.49
CA SER A 22 5.44 -8.30 -11.43
C SER A 22 6.66 -8.33 -10.51
N SER A 23 7.22 -7.16 -10.16
CA SER A 23 8.41 -7.05 -9.30
C SER A 23 8.06 -6.80 -7.83
N ASN A 24 8.94 -7.25 -6.93
CA ASN A 24 8.92 -6.95 -5.50
C ASN A 24 9.89 -5.83 -5.10
N LEU A 25 10.69 -5.31 -6.04
CA LEU A 25 11.74 -4.33 -5.75
C LEU A 25 11.19 -2.95 -5.40
N TYR A 26 10.07 -2.57 -6.01
CA TYR A 26 9.43 -1.26 -5.79
C TYR A 26 7.94 -1.40 -5.41
N GLY A 27 7.58 -0.70 -4.34
CA GLY A 27 6.25 -0.43 -3.82
C GLY A 27 5.37 0.37 -4.80
N VAL A 28 4.06 0.40 -4.54
CA VAL A 28 3.11 1.21 -5.34
C VAL A 28 3.36 2.71 -5.14
N VAL A 29 3.90 3.07 -3.97
CA VAL A 29 4.18 4.45 -3.56
C VAL A 29 5.65 4.82 -3.65
N ASP A 30 6.52 3.89 -4.06
CA ASP A 30 7.96 4.09 -4.05
C ASP A 30 8.43 4.91 -5.26
N ILE A 31 7.71 4.80 -6.37
CA ILE A 31 7.99 5.51 -7.63
C ILE A 31 6.76 6.28 -8.12
N ASN A 32 7.00 7.38 -8.82
CA ASN A 32 5.96 8.28 -9.31
C ASN A 32 5.16 7.73 -10.51
N ASP A 33 5.68 6.75 -11.24
CA ASP A 33 5.04 6.16 -12.43
C ASP A 33 3.62 5.66 -12.15
N MET A 34 3.39 5.03 -11.00
CA MET A 34 2.05 4.54 -10.63
C MET A 34 1.04 5.69 -10.54
N PHE A 35 1.44 6.81 -9.93
CA PHE A 35 0.61 8.00 -9.83
C PHE A 35 0.43 8.67 -11.20
N GLN A 36 1.50 8.79 -11.99
CA GLN A 36 1.44 9.43 -13.30
C GLN A 36 0.51 8.70 -14.28
N TYR A 37 0.67 7.38 -14.43
CA TYR A 37 -0.15 6.63 -15.36
C TYR A 37 -1.56 6.40 -14.84
N LEU A 38 -1.70 5.86 -13.63
CA LEU A 38 -3.01 5.47 -13.11
C LEU A 38 -3.82 6.69 -12.64
N GLY A 39 -3.17 7.65 -11.98
CA GLY A 39 -3.79 8.92 -11.58
C GLY A 39 -4.02 9.86 -12.76
N GLY A 40 -3.10 9.92 -13.72
CA GLY A 40 -3.32 10.68 -14.96
C GLY A 40 -4.51 10.13 -15.76
N LEU A 41 -4.62 8.81 -15.88
CA LEU A 41 -5.75 8.16 -16.52
C LEU A 41 -7.06 8.39 -15.75
N SER A 42 -7.05 8.31 -14.41
CA SER A 42 -8.25 8.56 -13.62
C SER A 42 -8.75 9.99 -13.79
N MET A 43 -7.87 10.99 -13.77
CA MET A 43 -8.22 12.39 -14.01
C MET A 43 -8.75 12.61 -15.44
N ALA A 44 -8.14 11.96 -16.43
CA ALA A 44 -8.58 12.06 -17.81
C ALA A 44 -9.98 11.47 -18.01
N VAL A 45 -10.25 10.30 -17.42
CA VAL A 45 -11.58 9.68 -17.43
C VAL A 45 -12.58 10.55 -16.68
N GLU A 46 -12.25 10.99 -15.46
CA GLU A 46 -13.13 11.83 -14.64
C GLU A 46 -13.51 13.12 -15.37
N LYS A 47 -12.55 13.75 -16.07
CA LYS A 47 -12.80 14.94 -16.88
C LYS A 47 -13.76 14.70 -18.06
N VAL A 48 -13.78 13.50 -18.62
CA VAL A 48 -14.56 13.17 -19.83
C VAL A 48 -15.90 12.53 -19.50
N SER A 49 -15.95 11.62 -18.53
CA SER A 49 -17.14 10.88 -18.12
C SER A 49 -17.91 11.57 -16.99
N GLY A 50 -17.26 12.48 -16.24
CA GLY A 50 -17.80 13.09 -15.03
C GLY A 50 -17.85 12.15 -13.82
N LYS A 51 -17.28 10.94 -13.94
CA LYS A 51 -17.29 9.92 -12.88
C LYS A 51 -15.87 9.56 -12.45
N LYS A 52 -15.67 9.46 -11.14
CA LYS A 52 -14.43 8.92 -10.57
C LYS A 52 -14.44 7.40 -10.76
N ILE A 53 -13.37 6.87 -11.37
CA ILE A 53 -13.21 5.44 -11.62
C ILE A 53 -12.48 4.74 -10.47
N GLU A 54 -12.71 3.43 -10.33
CA GLU A 54 -11.97 2.64 -9.34
C GLU A 54 -10.63 2.18 -9.91
N LEU A 55 -9.60 2.27 -9.07
CA LEU A 55 -8.22 1.99 -9.44
C LEU A 55 -7.74 0.73 -8.74
N PHE A 56 -7.20 -0.21 -9.53
CA PHE A 56 -6.70 -1.49 -9.03
C PHE A 56 -5.24 -1.73 -9.39
N ILE A 57 -4.50 -2.34 -8.46
CA ILE A 57 -3.18 -2.93 -8.75
C ILE A 57 -3.29 -4.44 -8.78
N ALA A 58 -2.97 -5.04 -9.92
CA ALA A 58 -2.87 -6.48 -10.07
C ALA A 58 -1.44 -6.94 -9.70
N GLN A 59 -1.30 -7.65 -8.60
CA GLN A 59 -0.01 -8.15 -8.12
C GLN A 59 0.27 -9.55 -8.70
N GLN A 60 1.38 -9.69 -9.44
CA GLN A 60 1.86 -10.94 -10.02
C GLN A 60 3.21 -11.32 -9.38
N LYS A 61 3.19 -11.86 -8.15
CA LYS A 61 4.39 -12.11 -7.33
C LYS A 61 5.04 -13.49 -7.51
N LYS A 62 4.40 -14.45 -8.20
CA LYS A 62 4.94 -15.82 -8.37
C LYS A 62 4.60 -16.43 -9.73
N THR A 63 5.62 -16.90 -10.44
CA THR A 63 5.49 -17.90 -11.51
C THR A 63 5.12 -19.23 -10.86
N GLY A 64 3.87 -19.65 -10.97
CA GLY A 64 3.40 -20.97 -10.51
C GLY A 64 2.05 -20.97 -9.79
N GLU A 65 1.69 -19.87 -9.14
CA GLU A 65 0.37 -19.70 -8.51
C GLU A 65 -0.28 -18.43 -9.05
N LYS A 66 -1.43 -18.59 -9.71
CA LYS A 66 -2.24 -17.51 -10.28
C LYS A 66 -2.95 -16.69 -9.18
N GLN A 67 -2.27 -16.35 -8.10
CA GLN A 67 -2.81 -15.45 -7.09
C GLN A 67 -2.62 -14.01 -7.57
N VAL A 68 -3.52 -13.55 -8.42
CA VAL A 68 -3.62 -12.13 -8.79
C VAL A 68 -4.33 -11.43 -7.64
N LYS A 69 -3.56 -10.76 -6.77
CA LYS A 69 -4.14 -9.94 -5.71
C LYS A 69 -4.42 -8.55 -6.25
N GLY A 70 -5.70 -8.18 -6.32
CA GLY A 70 -6.15 -6.83 -6.64
C GLY A 70 -6.10 -5.94 -5.40
N PHE A 71 -5.44 -4.80 -5.46
CA PHE A 71 -5.50 -3.77 -4.43
C PHE A 71 -6.29 -2.58 -4.96
N LYS A 72 -7.41 -2.24 -4.31
CA LYS A 72 -8.15 -1.01 -4.60
C LYS A 72 -7.40 0.18 -4.01
N MET A 73 -7.22 1.25 -4.77
CA MET A 73 -6.67 2.49 -4.23
C MET A 73 -7.79 3.29 -3.58
N GLU A 74 -7.60 3.62 -2.31
CA GLU A 74 -8.47 4.51 -1.56
C GLU A 74 -7.66 5.68 -1.05
N GLU A 75 -8.34 6.81 -0.83
CA GLU A 75 -7.73 7.96 -0.22
C GLU A 75 -7.41 7.65 1.25
N ILE A 76 -6.15 7.78 1.62
CA ILE A 76 -5.72 7.60 3.01
C ILE A 76 -6.20 8.81 3.80
N THR A 77 -7.39 8.70 4.38
CA THR A 77 -7.82 9.63 5.42
C THR A 77 -7.10 9.21 6.71
N PRO A 78 -6.29 10.08 7.33
CA PRO A 78 -5.69 9.74 8.61
C PRO A 78 -6.82 9.48 9.62
N PRO A 79 -6.77 8.40 10.42
CA PRO A 79 -7.82 8.10 11.37
C PRO A 79 -7.98 9.30 12.32
N LYS A 80 -9.19 9.85 12.40
CA LYS A 80 -9.54 10.96 13.32
C LYS A 80 -9.21 10.61 14.78
N GLU A 81 -9.25 9.32 15.08
CA GLU A 81 -8.72 8.71 16.28
C GLU A 81 -7.77 7.61 15.87
N SER A 82 -6.50 7.95 15.70
CA SER A 82 -5.45 6.96 15.74
C SER A 82 -5.22 6.67 17.22
N PRO A 83 -5.66 5.54 17.81
CA PRO A 83 -4.99 5.07 19.00
C PRO A 83 -3.58 4.76 18.53
N SER A 84 -2.69 5.73 18.67
CA SER A 84 -1.28 5.48 18.62
C SER A 84 -1.06 4.47 19.75
N ILE A 85 -1.02 3.19 19.41
CA ILE A 85 -0.14 2.28 20.13
C ILE A 85 1.23 2.85 19.79
N SER A 86 1.58 3.88 20.55
CA SER A 86 2.80 4.63 20.40
C SER A 86 3.88 3.59 20.52
N SER A 87 4.78 3.55 19.55
CA SER A 87 6.04 2.79 19.61
C SER A 87 6.76 3.00 20.97
N SER A 88 6.43 4.07 21.69
CA SER A 88 6.87 4.38 23.06
C SER A 88 6.29 3.50 24.18
N GLY A 89 5.14 2.85 24.01
CA GLY A 89 4.50 2.03 25.05
C GLY A 89 5.16 0.67 25.28
N ILE A 90 5.69 0.06 24.21
CA ILE A 90 6.38 -1.24 24.27
C ILE A 90 7.83 -1.10 24.79
N ARG A 91 8.40 0.12 24.76
CA ARG A 91 9.80 0.38 25.17
C ARG A 91 10.02 0.13 26.67
N TRP A 92 9.06 0.46 27.53
CA TRP A 92 9.16 0.19 28.97
C TRP A 92 9.02 -1.30 29.29
N GLY A 93 8.13 -2.01 28.58
CA GLY A 93 7.97 -3.46 28.74
C GLY A 93 9.24 -4.24 28.37
N ALA A 94 9.93 -3.81 27.30
CA ALA A 94 11.20 -4.41 26.89
C ALA A 94 12.31 -4.18 27.94
N ILE A 95 12.39 -2.99 28.54
CA ILE A 95 13.38 -2.70 29.60
C ILE A 95 13.11 -3.57 30.83
N ILE A 96 11.85 -3.69 31.25
CA ILE A 96 11.47 -4.54 32.40
C ILE A 96 11.84 -6.00 32.12
N LEU A 97 11.57 -6.50 30.91
CA LEU A 97 11.91 -7.86 30.50
C LEU A 97 13.43 -8.09 30.53
N VAL A 98 14.23 -7.15 30.05
CA VAL A 98 15.69 -7.23 30.08
C VAL A 98 16.23 -7.21 31.52
N LEU A 99 15.70 -6.34 32.38
CA LEU A 99 16.08 -6.30 33.79
C LEU A 99 15.74 -7.61 34.51
N LEU A 100 14.57 -8.19 34.22
CA LEU A 100 14.16 -9.50 34.75
C LEU A 100 15.12 -10.62 34.32
N LEU A 101 15.59 -10.61 33.08
CA LEU A 101 16.55 -11.60 32.61
C LEU A 101 17.91 -11.45 33.29
N ILE A 102 18.38 -10.21 33.50
CA ILE A 102 19.66 -9.95 34.19
C ILE A 102 19.59 -10.40 35.65
N THR A 103 18.50 -10.09 36.36
CA THR A 103 18.34 -10.51 37.77
C THR A 103 18.23 -12.02 37.90
N ALA A 104 17.46 -12.68 37.02
CA ALA A 104 17.37 -14.14 37.00
C ALA A 104 18.72 -14.81 36.72
N PHE A 105 19.49 -14.27 35.77
CA PHE A 105 20.82 -14.80 35.43
C PHE A 105 21.85 -14.59 36.55
N GLY A 106 21.89 -13.40 37.14
CA GLY A 106 22.77 -13.11 38.29
C GLY A 106 22.45 -13.98 39.51
N TRP A 107 21.16 -14.20 39.80
CA TRP A 107 20.75 -15.07 40.89
C TRP A 107 21.08 -16.55 40.62
N GLY A 108 21.00 -16.98 39.36
CA GLY A 108 21.41 -18.32 38.93
C GLY A 108 22.92 -18.57 39.06
N MET A 109 23.77 -17.59 38.74
CA MET A 109 25.23 -17.70 38.93
C MET A 109 25.65 -17.70 40.40
N SER A 110 24.91 -17.00 41.27
CA SER A 110 25.23 -16.92 42.71
C SER A 110 24.81 -18.16 43.52
N LYS A 111 24.04 -19.09 42.93
CA LYS A 111 23.62 -20.36 43.56
C LYS A 111 24.50 -21.56 43.17
N LYS A 112 25.62 -21.32 42.48
CA LYS A 112 26.62 -22.33 42.13
C LYS A 112 27.89 -22.08 42.93
#